data_AF-A0A846D623-F1
#
_entry.id   AF-A0A846D623-F1
#
_cell.length_a   1.000
_cell.length_b   1.000
_cell.length_c   1.000
_cell.angle_alpha   90.00
_cell.angle_beta   90.00
_cell.angle_gamma   90.00
#
_symmetry.space_group_name_H-M   'P 1'
#
loop_
_entity.id
_entity.type
_entity.pdbx_description
1 polymer ?
#
loop_
_entity_poly.entity_id
_entity_poly.type
_entity_poly.pdbx_seq_one_letter_code
_entity_poly.pdbx_strand_id
1 'polypeptide(L)'
;MSNLTKITLDSTLGDLPLNDFQVSPTTLGQVIANQFEQRPGLPGVIIADDSRILGMISRSRFKEEMSKAYTQEAFLKNPIQNFLNLSNRKFSYLQIPDTEKIDAAVRLALGRASKDIYEPIVVIFKDENLPNFKAYFLLEFQTLLLAHSYILTLSNRKVHLYKVEAQNYLLKLREEQEKIKEYSKIIRGQKQLIEQRHQLLEKQQFKLFKQSQDISKLNKRLTQIGQLLSLQGKKAFQTTYAGVNAICSNTNEIVDIGKLLSEELLTIRTASQLITELSHQVRHLAVQAAIIANKSGTELDGFSQITSEIGKLMSQTLEAGRKTDQIADEFRLRLEELTESAQSGTKVARSLIRKIKEAEIEFAQIIQIETCVINGTTDNLEIPIEEMPEAPQELVEKISRAEKTLSELKELVKYKESVPLVEKIKRALEHHNKTKVK
;
A
#
# COMPACT_ATOMS: atom_id res chain seq x y z
N MET A 1 10.34 -72.11 -25.18
CA MET A 1 9.62 -71.12 -24.36
C MET A 1 9.71 -69.74 -25.00
N SER A 2 9.26 -69.63 -26.25
CA SER A 2 9.56 -68.48 -27.10
C SER A 2 8.40 -67.47 -27.09
N ASN A 3 8.72 -66.20 -26.82
CA ASN A 3 7.88 -65.00 -27.06
C ASN A 3 6.68 -64.65 -26.17
N LEU A 4 6.73 -64.89 -24.84
CA LEU A 4 5.79 -64.21 -23.91
C LEU A 4 6.28 -62.81 -23.46
N THR A 5 7.48 -62.38 -23.86
CA THR A 5 8.16 -61.17 -23.35
C THR A 5 7.69 -59.85 -23.96
N LYS A 6 6.80 -59.87 -24.97
CA LYS A 6 6.26 -58.67 -25.63
C LYS A 6 4.78 -58.40 -25.31
N ILE A 7 4.20 -59.13 -24.36
CA ILE A 7 2.79 -58.98 -23.98
C ILE A 7 2.58 -57.63 -23.28
N THR A 8 1.58 -56.89 -23.72
CA THR A 8 1.13 -55.63 -23.12
C THR A 8 -0.30 -55.77 -22.60
N LEU A 9 -0.83 -54.74 -21.94
CA LEU A 9 -2.22 -54.75 -21.44
C LEU A 9 -3.27 -54.87 -22.54
N ASP A 10 -2.91 -54.50 -23.78
CA ASP A 10 -3.79 -54.53 -24.94
C ASP A 10 -3.52 -55.71 -25.87
N SER A 11 -2.66 -56.65 -25.46
CA SER A 11 -2.34 -57.82 -26.27
C SER A 11 -3.55 -58.72 -26.54
N THR A 12 -3.54 -59.26 -27.75
CA THR A 12 -4.58 -60.10 -28.33
C THR A 12 -4.08 -61.53 -28.50
N LEU A 13 -4.95 -62.45 -28.96
CA LEU A 13 -4.55 -63.83 -29.23
C LEU A 13 -3.51 -63.94 -30.36
N GLY A 14 -3.53 -63.03 -31.32
CA GLY A 14 -2.54 -62.96 -32.40
C GLY A 14 -1.11 -62.70 -31.92
N ASP A 15 -0.94 -62.12 -30.73
CA ASP A 15 0.38 -61.82 -30.14
C ASP A 15 1.02 -63.03 -29.45
N LEU A 16 0.31 -64.15 -29.33
CA LEU A 16 0.77 -65.35 -28.64
C LEU A 16 1.51 -66.29 -29.60
N PRO A 17 2.37 -67.20 -29.09
CA PRO A 17 2.99 -68.21 -29.94
C PRO A 17 1.94 -69.23 -30.39
N LEU A 18 1.52 -69.10 -31.64
CA LEU A 18 0.54 -69.96 -32.30
C LEU A 18 1.22 -71.08 -33.10
N ASN A 19 0.58 -72.25 -33.16
CA ASN A 19 1.09 -73.40 -33.89
C ASN A 19 0.28 -73.64 -35.16
N ASP A 20 0.96 -73.72 -36.29
CA ASP A 20 0.37 -74.11 -37.57
C ASP A 20 0.54 -75.62 -37.77
N PHE A 21 -0.57 -76.36 -37.62
CA PHE A 21 -0.62 -77.75 -38.03
C PHE A 21 -2.03 -78.13 -38.49
N GLN A 22 -2.23 -78.04 -39.80
CA GLN A 22 -3.48 -78.35 -40.48
C GLN A 22 -3.29 -79.50 -41.49
N VAL A 23 -4.28 -80.40 -41.55
CA VAL A 23 -4.28 -81.55 -42.48
C VAL A 23 -5.62 -81.68 -43.19
N SER A 24 -5.59 -82.29 -44.39
CA SER A 24 -6.79 -82.63 -45.16
C SER A 24 -7.56 -83.79 -44.50
N PRO A 25 -8.89 -83.88 -44.61
CA PRO A 25 -9.69 -84.93 -43.97
C PRO A 25 -9.33 -86.35 -44.45
N THR A 26 -8.74 -86.47 -45.64
CA THR A 26 -8.26 -87.73 -46.24
C THR A 26 -6.90 -88.18 -45.70
N THR A 27 -6.23 -87.35 -44.90
CA THR A 27 -4.90 -87.63 -44.36
C THR A 27 -4.94 -88.82 -43.42
N LEU A 28 -4.03 -89.77 -43.61
CA LEU A 28 -3.95 -90.98 -42.78
C LEU A 28 -3.48 -90.65 -41.35
N GLY A 29 -4.04 -91.35 -40.36
CA GLY A 29 -3.65 -91.21 -38.95
C GLY A 29 -2.15 -91.39 -38.71
N GLN A 30 -1.48 -92.24 -39.50
CA GLN A 30 -0.02 -92.44 -39.43
C GLN A 30 0.78 -91.16 -39.68
N VAL A 31 0.36 -90.32 -40.62
CA VAL A 31 1.05 -89.06 -40.94
C VAL A 31 0.98 -88.11 -39.76
N ILE A 32 -0.17 -88.04 -39.09
CA ILE A 32 -0.39 -87.20 -37.91
C ILE A 32 0.41 -87.73 -36.71
N ALA A 33 0.47 -89.05 -36.53
CA ALA A 33 1.28 -89.68 -35.48
C ALA A 33 2.77 -89.31 -35.62
N ASN A 34 3.33 -89.45 -36.83
CA ASN A 34 4.72 -89.07 -37.12
C ASN A 34 4.98 -87.59 -36.85
N GLN A 35 4.03 -86.69 -37.16
CA GLN A 35 4.17 -85.25 -36.88
C GLN A 35 4.16 -84.95 -35.38
N PHE A 36 3.33 -85.63 -34.58
CA PHE A 36 3.33 -85.48 -33.13
C PHE A 36 4.58 -86.05 -32.44
N GLU A 37 5.26 -87.01 -33.06
CA GLU A 37 6.57 -87.50 -32.61
C GLU A 37 7.69 -86.52 -32.96
N GLN A 38 7.73 -86.04 -34.20
CA GLN A 38 8.75 -85.11 -34.69
C GLN A 38 8.65 -83.73 -34.03
N ARG A 39 7.46 -83.30 -33.60
CA ARG A 39 7.22 -81.99 -32.98
C ARG A 39 6.54 -82.13 -31.61
N PRO A 40 7.31 -82.35 -30.53
CA PRO A 40 6.76 -82.51 -29.19
C PRO A 40 6.00 -81.29 -28.64
N GLY A 41 6.19 -80.10 -29.21
CA GLY A 41 5.47 -78.88 -28.82
C GLY A 41 4.13 -78.69 -29.51
N LEU A 42 3.71 -79.56 -30.45
CA LEU A 42 2.43 -79.42 -31.12
C LEU A 42 1.27 -79.76 -30.16
N PRO A 43 0.33 -78.83 -29.94
CA PRO A 43 -0.78 -79.03 -29.00
C PRO A 43 -1.89 -79.93 -29.57
N GLY A 44 -2.00 -80.03 -30.89
CA GLY A 44 -3.04 -80.79 -31.58
C GLY A 44 -2.91 -80.68 -33.10
N VAL A 45 -3.92 -81.16 -33.81
CA VAL A 45 -4.06 -81.09 -35.27
C VAL A 45 -5.39 -80.46 -35.64
N ILE A 46 -5.38 -79.55 -36.62
CA ILE A 46 -6.59 -78.99 -37.23
C ILE A 46 -6.93 -79.79 -38.47
N ILE A 47 -8.19 -80.17 -38.62
CA ILE A 47 -8.69 -80.91 -39.78
C ILE A 47 -9.64 -79.99 -40.53
N ALA A 48 -9.29 -79.66 -41.77
CA ALA A 48 -10.00 -78.68 -42.57
C ALA A 48 -9.95 -79.03 -44.06
N ASP A 49 -10.98 -78.63 -44.78
CA ASP A 49 -11.19 -78.87 -46.21
C ASP A 49 -11.51 -77.55 -46.92
N ASP A 50 -10.81 -77.24 -48.02
CA ASP A 50 -11.03 -76.07 -48.89
C ASP A 50 -11.58 -74.80 -48.19
N SER A 51 -10.92 -74.39 -47.08
CA SER A 51 -11.20 -73.20 -46.23
C SER A 51 -12.20 -73.35 -45.08
N ARG A 52 -12.77 -74.54 -44.83
CA ARG A 52 -13.68 -74.84 -43.71
C ARG A 52 -13.04 -75.82 -42.71
N ILE A 53 -13.03 -75.43 -41.43
CA ILE A 53 -12.65 -76.33 -40.33
C ILE A 53 -13.74 -77.39 -40.09
N LEU A 54 -13.35 -78.65 -40.12
CA LEU A 54 -14.22 -79.80 -39.81
C LEU A 54 -14.06 -80.24 -38.35
N GLY A 55 -12.86 -80.11 -37.78
CA GLY A 55 -12.60 -80.47 -36.39
C GLY A 55 -11.18 -80.16 -35.94
N MET A 56 -10.94 -80.36 -34.64
CA MET A 56 -9.62 -80.29 -34.02
C MET A 56 -9.48 -81.48 -33.07
N ILE A 57 -8.33 -82.14 -33.12
CA ILE A 57 -7.98 -83.23 -32.20
C ILE A 57 -6.72 -82.81 -31.45
N SER A 58 -6.79 -82.70 -30.13
CA SER A 58 -5.60 -82.44 -29.32
C SER A 58 -4.67 -83.63 -29.31
N ARG A 59 -3.39 -83.37 -29.06
CA ARG A 59 -2.39 -84.43 -28.93
C ARG A 59 -2.75 -85.41 -27.82
N SER A 60 -3.31 -84.93 -26.71
CA SER A 60 -3.77 -85.76 -25.59
C SER A 60 -4.87 -86.72 -26.01
N ARG A 61 -5.91 -86.23 -26.73
CA ARG A 61 -6.99 -87.07 -27.25
C ARG A 61 -6.50 -88.05 -28.32
N PHE A 62 -5.60 -87.62 -29.19
CA PHE A 62 -4.98 -88.49 -30.18
C PHE A 62 -4.24 -89.66 -29.51
N LYS A 63 -3.47 -89.39 -28.45
CA LYS A 63 -2.79 -90.43 -27.65
C LYS A 63 -3.78 -91.34 -26.91
N GLU A 64 -4.85 -90.77 -26.34
CA GLU A 64 -5.91 -91.55 -25.68
C GLU A 64 -6.52 -92.56 -26.64
N GLU A 65 -6.88 -92.13 -27.86
CA GLU A 65 -7.41 -93.04 -28.89
C GLU A 65 -6.38 -94.08 -29.35
N MET A 66 -5.10 -93.72 -29.46
CA MET A 66 -4.01 -94.65 -29.78
C MET A 66 -3.77 -95.70 -28.71
N SER A 67 -4.07 -95.40 -27.44
CA SER A 67 -3.86 -96.32 -26.32
C SER A 67 -4.93 -97.42 -26.20
N LYS A 68 -6.00 -97.36 -27.00
CA LYS A 68 -7.10 -98.33 -26.97
C LYS A 68 -6.76 -99.57 -27.82
N ALA A 69 -6.80 -100.75 -27.18
CA ALA A 69 -6.26 -102.03 -27.68
C ALA A 69 -6.76 -102.52 -29.06
N TYR A 70 -7.93 -102.05 -29.54
CA TYR A 70 -8.52 -102.47 -30.82
C TYR A 70 -8.53 -101.37 -31.89
N THR A 71 -8.05 -100.16 -31.56
CA THR A 71 -8.21 -98.97 -32.41
C THR A 71 -6.93 -98.56 -33.10
N GLN A 72 -5.75 -98.97 -32.62
CA GLN A 72 -4.47 -98.42 -33.09
C GLN A 72 -4.18 -98.67 -34.58
N GLU A 73 -4.23 -99.92 -35.05
CA GLU A 73 -3.96 -100.24 -36.47
C GLU A 73 -5.04 -99.67 -37.39
N ALA A 74 -6.30 -99.72 -36.95
CA ALA A 74 -7.41 -99.10 -37.67
C ALA A 74 -7.24 -97.57 -37.72
N PHE A 75 -6.73 -96.94 -36.66
CA PHE A 75 -6.52 -95.50 -36.59
C PHE A 75 -5.44 -95.03 -37.55
N LEU A 76 -4.31 -95.72 -37.55
CA LEU A 76 -3.16 -95.32 -38.35
C LEU A 76 -3.39 -95.52 -39.86
N LYS A 77 -4.13 -96.57 -40.25
CA LYS A 77 -4.36 -96.97 -41.65
C LYS A 77 -5.56 -96.31 -42.31
N ASN A 78 -6.38 -95.55 -41.57
CA ASN A 78 -7.58 -94.90 -42.10
C ASN A 78 -7.43 -93.36 -42.16
N PRO A 79 -8.17 -92.70 -43.07
CA PRO A 79 -8.33 -91.25 -43.09
C PRO A 79 -8.82 -90.65 -41.77
N ILE A 80 -8.27 -89.50 -41.37
CA ILE A 80 -8.57 -88.85 -40.09
C ILE A 80 -10.05 -88.47 -39.94
N GLN A 81 -10.74 -88.19 -41.04
CA GLN A 81 -12.19 -87.92 -41.05
C GLN A 81 -13.02 -89.06 -40.46
N ASN A 82 -12.58 -90.31 -40.59
CA ASN A 82 -13.33 -91.45 -40.04
C ASN A 82 -13.39 -91.35 -38.51
N PHE A 83 -12.33 -90.87 -37.87
CA PHE A 83 -12.28 -90.69 -36.42
C PHE A 83 -13.10 -89.51 -35.90
N LEU A 84 -13.20 -88.46 -36.70
CA LEU A 84 -14.13 -87.35 -36.43
C LEU A 84 -15.59 -87.83 -36.43
N ASN A 85 -15.94 -88.77 -37.31
CA ASN A 85 -17.31 -89.26 -37.49
C ASN A 85 -17.67 -90.44 -36.56
N LEU A 86 -16.71 -91.31 -36.22
CA LEU A 86 -16.91 -92.49 -35.38
C LEU A 86 -17.13 -92.15 -33.89
N SER A 87 -16.60 -91.01 -33.45
CA SER A 87 -16.73 -90.59 -32.07
C SER A 87 -18.14 -90.01 -31.86
N ASN A 88 -19.05 -90.75 -31.21
CA ASN A 88 -20.35 -90.25 -30.71
C ASN A 88 -20.22 -89.02 -29.77
N ARG A 89 -18.99 -88.60 -29.45
CA ARG A 89 -18.63 -87.29 -28.92
C ARG A 89 -18.11 -86.45 -30.09
N LYS A 90 -18.94 -85.56 -30.65
CA LYS A 90 -18.45 -84.49 -31.53
C LYS A 90 -17.26 -83.82 -30.83
N PHE A 91 -16.06 -83.89 -31.42
CA PHE A 91 -14.89 -83.20 -30.89
C PHE A 91 -15.16 -81.70 -30.95
N SER A 92 -15.70 -81.16 -29.84
CA SER A 92 -16.00 -79.74 -29.72
C SER A 92 -14.68 -78.98 -29.62
N TYR A 93 -14.49 -78.03 -30.53
CA TYR A 93 -13.37 -77.11 -30.50
C TYR A 93 -13.91 -75.70 -30.25
N LEU A 94 -13.14 -74.89 -29.52
CA LEU A 94 -13.46 -73.47 -29.39
C LEU A 94 -12.65 -72.70 -30.41
N GLN A 95 -13.35 -71.81 -31.09
CA GLN A 95 -12.81 -70.97 -32.14
C GLN A 95 -12.89 -69.51 -31.71
N ILE A 96 -11.77 -68.81 -31.72
CA ILE A 96 -11.68 -67.39 -31.30
C ILE A 96 -10.92 -66.61 -32.37
N PRO A 97 -11.34 -65.38 -32.75
CA PRO A 97 -10.55 -64.54 -33.66
C PRO A 97 -9.21 -64.14 -33.02
N ASP A 98 -8.20 -63.91 -33.84
CA ASP A 98 -6.87 -63.46 -33.43
C ASP A 98 -6.90 -62.09 -32.72
N THR A 99 -7.85 -61.24 -33.10
CA THR A 99 -8.07 -59.91 -32.52
C THR A 99 -8.69 -59.91 -31.12
N GLU A 100 -9.15 -61.06 -30.62
CA GLU A 100 -9.76 -61.15 -29.31
C GLU A 100 -8.72 -60.85 -28.21
N LYS A 101 -9.11 -60.08 -27.19
CA LYS A 101 -8.22 -59.80 -26.06
C LYS A 101 -7.97 -61.08 -25.25
N ILE A 102 -6.73 -61.23 -24.78
CA ILE A 102 -6.30 -62.40 -23.98
C ILE A 102 -7.23 -62.64 -22.78
N ASP A 103 -7.62 -61.58 -22.06
CA ASP A 103 -8.52 -61.67 -20.91
C ASP A 103 -9.93 -62.21 -21.26
N ALA A 104 -10.48 -61.81 -22.40
CA ALA A 104 -11.76 -62.32 -22.89
C ALA A 104 -11.63 -63.78 -23.37
N ALA A 105 -10.55 -64.09 -24.09
CA ALA A 105 -10.26 -65.45 -24.53
C ALA A 105 -10.10 -66.44 -23.37
N VAL A 106 -9.47 -66.02 -22.26
CA VAL A 106 -9.35 -66.83 -21.03
C VAL A 106 -10.72 -67.15 -20.45
N ARG A 107 -11.62 -66.16 -20.36
CA ARG A 107 -13.01 -66.39 -19.90
C ARG A 107 -13.75 -67.39 -20.79
N LEU A 108 -13.64 -67.24 -22.11
CA LEU A 108 -14.26 -68.15 -23.07
C LEU A 108 -13.68 -69.56 -22.96
N ALA A 109 -12.37 -69.69 -22.73
CA ALA A 109 -11.70 -70.98 -22.57
C ALA A 109 -12.06 -71.67 -21.25
N LEU A 110 -12.12 -70.92 -20.13
CA LEU A 110 -12.50 -71.44 -18.82
C LEU A 110 -14.00 -71.74 -18.70
N GLY A 111 -14.84 -71.12 -19.53
CA GLY A 111 -16.29 -71.36 -19.58
C GLY A 111 -16.69 -72.68 -20.27
N ARG A 112 -15.73 -73.47 -20.75
CA ARG A 112 -15.99 -74.78 -21.38
C ARG A 112 -16.39 -75.84 -20.35
N ALA A 113 -16.99 -76.93 -20.83
CA ALA A 113 -17.22 -78.11 -20.00
C ALA A 113 -15.90 -78.66 -19.44
N SER A 114 -15.90 -79.21 -18.23
CA SER A 114 -14.68 -79.61 -17.50
C SER A 114 -13.74 -80.54 -18.28
N LYS A 115 -14.28 -81.35 -19.19
CA LYS A 115 -13.52 -82.26 -20.09
C LYS A 115 -12.81 -81.55 -21.27
N ASP A 116 -13.16 -80.30 -21.54
CA ASP A 116 -12.71 -79.51 -22.71
C ASP A 116 -11.91 -78.25 -22.30
N ILE A 117 -11.77 -77.96 -21.00
CA ILE A 117 -11.10 -76.75 -20.48
C ILE A 117 -9.63 -76.69 -20.93
N TYR A 118 -8.92 -77.81 -20.80
CA TYR A 118 -7.49 -77.89 -21.13
C TYR A 118 -7.21 -78.15 -22.62
N GLU A 119 -8.27 -78.29 -23.43
CA GLU A 119 -8.10 -78.51 -24.86
C GLU A 119 -7.56 -77.25 -25.55
N PRO A 120 -6.71 -77.40 -26.59
CA PRO A 120 -6.20 -76.28 -27.38
C PRO A 120 -7.33 -75.41 -27.96
N ILE A 121 -7.02 -74.15 -28.24
CA ILE A 121 -7.94 -73.19 -28.84
C ILE A 121 -7.59 -73.05 -30.32
N VAL A 122 -8.59 -73.04 -31.18
CA VAL A 122 -8.41 -72.70 -32.58
C VAL A 122 -8.50 -71.18 -32.72
N VAL A 123 -7.41 -70.55 -33.12
CA VAL A 123 -7.34 -69.12 -33.40
C VAL A 123 -7.53 -68.91 -34.90
N ILE A 124 -8.41 -67.98 -35.27
CA ILE A 124 -8.68 -67.66 -36.67
C ILE A 124 -8.19 -66.26 -37.00
N PHE A 125 -7.40 -66.19 -38.07
CA PHE A 125 -7.10 -64.95 -38.76
C PHE A 125 -8.06 -64.77 -39.93
N LYS A 126 -8.71 -63.62 -39.96
CA LYS A 126 -9.53 -63.18 -41.08
C LYS A 126 -8.94 -61.88 -41.60
N ASP A 127 -8.56 -61.86 -42.88
CA ASP A 127 -8.19 -60.62 -43.53
C ASP A 127 -9.47 -59.94 -44.05
N GLU A 128 -9.67 -58.67 -43.69
CA GLU A 128 -10.79 -57.87 -44.16
C GLU A 128 -10.79 -57.69 -45.68
N ASN A 129 -9.60 -57.73 -46.30
CA ASN A 129 -9.43 -57.57 -47.75
C ASN A 129 -9.62 -58.87 -48.54
N LEU A 130 -9.58 -60.03 -47.87
CA LEU A 130 -9.73 -61.35 -48.46
C LEU A 130 -10.75 -62.18 -47.67
N PRO A 131 -12.06 -61.90 -47.77
CA PRO A 131 -13.09 -62.54 -46.94
C PRO A 131 -13.21 -64.05 -47.13
N ASN A 132 -12.70 -64.58 -48.26
CA ASN A 132 -12.67 -66.00 -48.57
C ASN A 132 -11.43 -66.71 -48.01
N PHE A 133 -10.43 -65.98 -47.53
CA PHE A 133 -9.22 -66.56 -46.95
C PHE A 133 -9.32 -66.60 -45.42
N LYS A 134 -9.13 -67.79 -44.85
CA LYS A 134 -9.10 -68.00 -43.40
C LYS A 134 -7.90 -68.86 -43.06
N ALA A 135 -7.05 -68.37 -42.16
CA ALA A 135 -5.95 -69.15 -41.60
C ALA A 135 -6.32 -69.59 -40.18
N TYR A 136 -6.04 -70.85 -39.87
CA TYR A 136 -6.35 -71.46 -38.58
C TYR A 136 -5.05 -71.86 -37.88
N PHE A 137 -4.94 -71.51 -36.61
CA PHE A 137 -3.80 -71.87 -35.79
C PHE A 137 -4.24 -72.44 -34.45
N LEU A 138 -3.35 -73.18 -33.79
CA LEU A 138 -3.59 -73.74 -32.48
C LEU A 138 -2.84 -72.97 -31.39
N LEU A 139 -3.60 -72.56 -30.38
CA LEU A 139 -3.09 -71.99 -29.15
C LEU A 139 -3.22 -73.00 -28.02
N GLU A 140 -2.10 -73.27 -27.34
CA GLU A 140 -2.09 -74.08 -26.13
C GLU A 140 -2.72 -73.33 -24.95
N PHE A 141 -3.57 -74.00 -24.18
CA PHE A 141 -4.28 -73.39 -23.05
C PHE A 141 -3.32 -72.88 -21.95
N GLN A 142 -2.22 -73.59 -21.70
CA GLN A 142 -1.20 -73.14 -20.74
C GLN A 142 -0.57 -71.79 -21.16
N THR A 143 -0.28 -71.62 -22.45
CA THR A 143 0.26 -70.37 -22.99
C THR A 143 -0.71 -69.21 -22.78
N LEU A 144 -2.01 -69.44 -22.98
CA LEU A 144 -3.05 -68.44 -22.73
C LEU A 144 -3.10 -68.03 -21.25
N LEU A 145 -3.03 -68.99 -20.33
CA LEU A 145 -3.03 -68.71 -18.88
C LEU A 145 -1.78 -67.96 -18.41
N LEU A 146 -0.61 -68.34 -18.93
CA LEU A 146 0.65 -67.65 -18.63
C LEU A 146 0.61 -66.19 -19.12
N ALA A 147 0.08 -65.97 -20.33
CA ALA A 147 -0.13 -64.64 -20.88
C ALA A 147 -1.08 -63.80 -20.01
N HIS A 148 -2.17 -64.39 -19.55
CA HIS A 148 -3.13 -63.72 -18.66
C HIS A 148 -2.52 -63.33 -17.31
N SER A 149 -1.77 -64.24 -16.67
CA SER A 149 -1.06 -63.97 -15.41
C SER A 149 -0.07 -62.81 -15.55
N TYR A 150 0.63 -62.74 -16.68
CA TYR A 150 1.54 -61.64 -16.98
C TYR A 150 0.80 -60.31 -17.11
N ILE A 151 -0.29 -60.25 -17.88
CA ILE A 151 -1.13 -59.05 -18.01
C ILE A 151 -1.67 -58.58 -16.65
N LEU A 152 -2.14 -59.52 -15.82
CA LEU A 152 -2.64 -59.20 -14.49
C LEU A 152 -1.55 -58.58 -13.61
N THR A 153 -0.33 -59.13 -13.67
CA THR A 153 0.84 -58.60 -12.96
C THR A 153 1.18 -57.18 -13.42
N LEU A 154 1.19 -56.93 -14.72
CA LEU A 154 1.42 -55.60 -15.29
C LEU A 154 0.35 -54.60 -14.84
N SER A 155 -0.92 -55.01 -14.84
CA SER A 155 -2.05 -54.18 -14.42
C SER A 155 -1.92 -53.77 -12.95
N ASN A 156 -1.68 -54.76 -12.08
CA ASN A 156 -1.51 -54.53 -10.64
C ASN A 156 -0.34 -53.59 -10.34
N ARG A 157 0.79 -53.75 -11.07
CA ARG A 157 1.93 -52.84 -10.94
C ARG A 157 1.55 -51.41 -11.31
N LYS A 158 0.82 -51.20 -12.41
CA LYS A 158 0.38 -49.88 -12.86
C LYS A 158 -0.58 -49.22 -11.86
N VAL A 159 -1.51 -50.00 -11.31
CA VAL A 159 -2.43 -49.53 -10.24
C VAL A 159 -1.64 -49.10 -9.00
N HIS A 160 -0.65 -49.88 -8.59
CA HIS A 160 0.19 -49.53 -7.44
C HIS A 160 0.97 -48.23 -7.67
N LEU A 161 1.53 -48.03 -8.86
CA LEU A 161 2.22 -46.79 -9.21
C LEU A 161 1.30 -45.58 -9.11
N TYR A 162 0.10 -45.63 -9.71
CA TYR A 162 -0.86 -44.55 -9.61
C TYR A 162 -1.33 -44.28 -8.18
N LYS A 163 -1.44 -45.32 -7.34
CA LYS A 163 -1.79 -45.16 -5.93
C LYS A 163 -0.71 -44.38 -5.17
N VAL A 164 0.56 -44.68 -5.39
CA VAL A 164 1.69 -43.97 -4.75
C VAL A 164 1.76 -42.52 -5.24
N GLU A 165 1.61 -42.28 -6.55
CA GLU A 165 1.59 -40.92 -7.10
C GLU A 165 0.44 -40.09 -6.52
N ALA A 166 -0.77 -40.66 -6.45
CA ALA A 166 -1.92 -39.98 -5.85
C ALA A 166 -1.68 -39.62 -4.38
N GLN A 167 -1.05 -40.51 -3.60
CA GLN A 167 -0.69 -40.22 -2.21
C GLN A 167 0.30 -39.06 -2.10
N ASN A 168 1.30 -39.01 -2.99
CA ASN A 168 2.26 -37.91 -3.02
C ASN A 168 1.60 -36.57 -3.37
N TYR A 169 0.66 -36.56 -4.31
CA TYR A 169 -0.12 -35.35 -4.61
C TYR A 169 -0.98 -34.90 -3.43
N LEU A 170 -1.60 -35.83 -2.71
CA LEU A 170 -2.39 -35.50 -1.51
C LEU A 170 -1.54 -34.91 -0.39
N LEU A 171 -0.32 -35.40 -0.20
CA LEU A 171 0.62 -34.83 0.77
C LEU A 171 1.00 -33.39 0.40
N LYS A 172 1.39 -33.15 -0.87
CA LYS A 172 1.70 -31.80 -1.35
C LYS A 172 0.53 -30.84 -1.21
N LEU A 173 -0.69 -31.29 -1.53
CA LEU A 173 -1.89 -30.47 -1.36
C LEU A 173 -2.14 -30.11 0.10
N ARG A 174 -1.89 -31.02 1.03
CA ARG A 174 -2.04 -30.76 2.47
C ARG A 174 -1.01 -29.73 2.95
N GLU A 175 0.25 -29.85 2.53
CA GLU A 175 1.29 -28.88 2.86
C GLU A 175 0.93 -27.47 2.37
N GLU A 176 0.46 -27.35 1.13
CA GLU A 176 0.02 -26.06 0.59
C GLU A 176 -1.22 -25.50 1.31
N GLN A 177 -2.15 -26.36 1.74
CA GLN A 177 -3.30 -25.93 2.55
C GLN A 177 -2.89 -25.38 3.92
N GLU A 178 -1.92 -26.01 4.60
CA GLU A 178 -1.41 -25.49 5.88
C GLU A 178 -0.68 -24.15 5.67
N LYS A 179 0.15 -24.01 4.63
CA LYS A 179 0.77 -22.72 4.29
C LYS A 179 -0.27 -21.61 4.05
N ILE A 180 -1.33 -21.90 3.28
CA ILE A 180 -2.41 -20.93 3.03
C ILE A 180 -3.11 -20.53 4.34
N LYS A 181 -3.31 -21.48 5.26
CA LYS A 181 -3.91 -21.23 6.57
C LYS A 181 -3.02 -20.36 7.46
N GLU A 182 -1.71 -20.60 7.45
CA GLU A 182 -0.72 -19.75 8.13
C GLU A 182 -0.71 -18.33 7.57
N TYR A 183 -0.62 -18.18 6.24
CA TYR A 183 -0.70 -16.87 5.59
C TYR A 183 -2.00 -16.16 5.88
N SER A 184 -3.13 -16.87 5.87
CA SER A 184 -4.44 -16.31 6.22
C SER A 184 -4.47 -15.77 7.66
N LYS A 185 -3.77 -16.43 8.60
CA LYS A 185 -3.65 -15.96 9.99
C LYS A 185 -2.80 -14.69 10.07
N ILE A 186 -1.68 -14.63 9.36
CA ILE A 186 -0.80 -13.46 9.31
C ILE A 186 -1.54 -12.26 8.71
N ILE A 187 -2.18 -12.44 7.55
CA ILE A 187 -2.94 -11.38 6.87
C ILE A 187 -4.05 -10.84 7.78
N ARG A 188 -4.77 -11.72 8.49
CA ARG A 188 -5.80 -11.30 9.45
C ARG A 188 -5.22 -10.43 10.56
N GLY A 189 -4.07 -10.82 11.12
CA GLY A 189 -3.38 -10.03 12.14
C GLY A 189 -2.93 -8.66 11.63
N GLN A 190 -2.38 -8.60 10.42
CA GLN A 190 -2.00 -7.33 9.78
C GLN A 190 -3.21 -6.43 9.51
N LYS A 191 -4.33 -7.00 9.03
CA LYS A 191 -5.58 -6.25 8.81
C LYS A 191 -6.06 -5.57 10.10
N GLN A 192 -6.08 -6.31 11.21
CA GLN A 192 -6.45 -5.77 12.51
C GLN A 192 -5.51 -4.64 12.98
N LEU A 193 -4.19 -4.81 12.77
CA LEU A 193 -3.21 -3.77 13.11
C LEU A 193 -3.40 -2.49 12.28
N ILE A 194 -3.67 -2.64 10.98
CA ILE A 194 -3.93 -1.50 10.08
C ILE A 194 -5.19 -0.76 10.52
N GLU A 195 -6.25 -1.50 10.87
CA GLU A 195 -7.51 -0.92 11.36
C GLU A 195 -7.32 -0.14 12.67
N GLN A 196 -6.57 -0.70 13.62
CA GLN A 196 -6.22 0.00 14.87
C GLN A 196 -5.42 1.27 14.62
N ARG A 197 -4.42 1.23 13.71
CA ARG A 197 -3.65 2.42 13.32
C ARG A 197 -4.52 3.46 12.64
N HIS A 198 -5.44 3.03 11.78
CA HIS A 198 -6.36 3.93 11.10
C HIS A 198 -7.25 4.68 12.09
N GLN A 199 -7.84 3.98 13.06
CA GLN A 199 -8.63 4.62 14.13
C GLN A 199 -7.81 5.62 14.96
N LEU A 200 -6.53 5.32 15.23
CA LEU A 200 -5.65 6.26 15.92
C LEU A 200 -5.36 7.50 15.07
N LEU A 201 -5.09 7.32 13.78
CA LEU A 201 -4.84 8.41 12.83
C LEU A 201 -6.06 9.31 12.69
N GLU A 202 -7.28 8.76 12.61
CA GLU A 202 -8.51 9.56 12.60
C GLU A 202 -8.64 10.43 13.86
N LYS A 203 -8.37 9.87 15.05
CA LYS A 203 -8.37 10.63 16.30
C LYS A 203 -7.33 11.75 16.30
N GLN A 204 -6.14 11.49 15.74
CA GLN A 204 -5.09 12.49 15.61
C GLN A 204 -5.48 13.59 14.62
N GLN A 205 -6.04 13.24 13.46
CA GLN A 205 -6.55 14.18 12.46
C GLN A 205 -7.62 15.08 13.05
N PHE A 206 -8.58 14.51 13.78
CA PHE A 206 -9.61 15.29 14.47
C PHE A 206 -9.01 16.28 15.48
N LYS A 207 -7.99 15.86 16.24
CA LYS A 207 -7.29 16.73 17.20
C LYS A 207 -6.54 17.86 16.49
N LEU A 208 -5.84 17.56 15.39
CA LEU A 208 -5.13 18.56 14.59
C LEU A 208 -6.10 19.55 13.95
N PHE A 209 -7.24 19.07 13.44
CA PHE A 209 -8.30 19.91 12.89
C PHE A 209 -8.83 20.89 13.94
N LYS A 210 -9.13 20.40 15.15
CA LYS A 210 -9.56 21.26 16.26
C LYS A 210 -8.48 22.29 16.63
N GLN A 211 -7.22 21.89 16.68
CA GLN A 211 -6.10 22.79 16.94
C GLN A 211 -5.94 23.85 15.85
N SER A 212 -6.05 23.48 14.58
CA SER A 212 -6.01 24.42 13.45
C SER A 212 -7.16 25.43 13.52
N GLN A 213 -8.37 24.97 13.86
CA GLN A 213 -9.52 25.84 14.06
C GLN A 213 -9.30 26.83 15.21
N ASP A 214 -8.70 26.38 16.32
CA ASP A 214 -8.38 27.23 17.46
C ASP A 214 -7.28 28.26 17.11
N ILE A 215 -6.25 27.85 16.35
CA ILE A 215 -5.21 28.76 15.82
C ILE A 215 -5.83 29.80 14.90
N SER A 216 -6.73 29.40 13.99
CA SER A 216 -7.42 30.34 13.08
C SER A 216 -8.27 31.36 13.87
N LYS A 217 -9.00 30.93 14.89
CA LYS A 217 -9.74 31.84 15.79
C LYS A 217 -8.82 32.78 16.55
N LEU A 218 -7.68 32.28 17.04
CA LEU A 218 -6.68 33.08 17.75
C LEU A 218 -6.06 34.14 16.81
N ASN A 219 -5.69 33.74 15.59
CA ASN A 219 -5.15 34.65 14.58
C ASN A 219 -6.14 35.77 14.26
N LYS A 220 -7.43 35.45 14.04
CA LYS A 220 -8.48 36.47 13.84
C LYS A 220 -8.56 37.47 15.00
N ARG A 221 -8.45 37.00 16.24
CA ARG A 221 -8.43 37.88 17.43
C ARG A 221 -7.18 38.73 17.48
N LEU A 222 -6.01 38.17 17.18
CA LEU A 222 -4.76 38.92 17.12
C LEU A 222 -4.82 40.03 16.07
N THR A 223 -5.40 39.77 14.88
CA THR A 223 -5.62 40.80 13.87
C THR A 223 -6.52 41.93 14.37
N GLN A 224 -7.63 41.59 15.05
CA GLN A 224 -8.51 42.60 15.64
C GLN A 224 -7.80 43.44 16.69
N ILE A 225 -7.00 42.81 17.56
CA ILE A 225 -6.20 43.51 18.57
C ILE A 225 -5.15 44.41 17.90
N GLY A 226 -4.42 43.92 16.90
CA GLY A 226 -3.43 44.69 16.15
C GLY A 226 -4.05 45.92 15.47
N GLN A 227 -5.23 45.78 14.87
CA GLN A 227 -5.98 46.90 14.28
C GLN A 227 -6.41 47.93 15.33
N LEU A 228 -6.95 47.51 16.47
CA LEU A 228 -7.35 48.41 17.55
C LEU A 228 -6.15 49.13 18.15
N LEU A 229 -5.05 48.41 18.39
CA LEU A 229 -3.82 48.96 18.93
C LEU A 229 -3.17 49.94 17.95
N SER A 230 -3.23 49.68 16.65
CA SER A 230 -2.82 50.60 15.58
C SER A 230 -3.57 51.93 15.64
N LEU A 231 -4.91 51.86 15.70
CA LEU A 231 -5.75 53.04 15.75
C LEU A 231 -5.48 53.85 17.04
N GLN A 232 -5.41 53.17 18.18
CA GLN A 232 -5.18 53.81 19.47
C GLN A 232 -3.76 54.37 19.61
N GLY A 233 -2.75 53.64 19.11
CA GLY A 233 -1.36 54.08 19.06
C GLY A 233 -1.18 55.33 18.22
N LYS A 234 -1.75 55.35 17.00
CA LYS A 234 -1.73 56.53 16.12
C LYS A 234 -2.35 57.77 16.80
N LYS A 235 -3.50 57.59 17.48
CA LYS A 235 -4.15 58.67 18.22
C LYS A 235 -3.28 59.18 19.38
N ALA A 236 -2.65 58.28 20.12
CA ALA A 236 -1.75 58.64 21.22
C ALA A 236 -0.53 59.41 20.72
N PHE A 237 0.11 58.97 19.63
CA PHE A 237 1.23 59.67 19.01
C PHE A 237 0.84 61.07 18.51
N GLN A 238 -0.31 61.20 17.83
CA GLN A 238 -0.83 62.50 17.38
C GLN A 238 -1.08 63.47 18.54
N THR A 239 -1.69 62.98 19.63
CA THR A 239 -1.96 63.79 20.82
C THR A 239 -0.67 64.26 21.48
N THR A 240 0.34 63.37 21.55
CA THR A 240 1.66 63.67 22.11
C THR A 240 2.40 64.68 21.23
N TYR A 241 2.33 64.52 19.91
CA TYR A 241 2.93 65.45 18.95
C TYR A 241 2.34 66.87 19.08
N ALA A 242 1.00 66.97 19.17
CA ALA A 242 0.33 68.24 19.39
C ALA A 242 0.76 68.90 20.72
N GLY A 243 0.82 68.11 21.81
CA GLY A 243 1.28 68.60 23.11
C GLY A 243 2.73 69.08 23.11
N VAL A 244 3.65 68.33 22.49
CA VAL A 244 5.08 68.71 22.43
C VAL A 244 5.32 69.92 21.52
N ASN A 245 4.54 70.09 20.45
CA ASN A 245 4.57 71.29 19.63
C ASN A 245 4.06 72.52 20.39
N ALA A 246 2.99 72.38 21.19
CA ALA A 246 2.51 73.46 22.06
C ALA A 246 3.59 73.85 23.08
N ILE A 247 4.30 72.88 23.67
CA ILE A 247 5.45 73.13 24.54
C ILE A 247 6.55 73.90 23.80
N CYS A 248 6.94 73.46 22.59
CA CYS A 248 7.92 74.20 21.79
C CYS A 248 7.50 75.66 21.53
N SER A 249 6.22 75.91 21.21
CA SER A 249 5.69 77.25 20.97
C SER A 249 5.80 78.13 22.22
N ASN A 250 5.23 77.66 23.35
CA ASN A 250 5.26 78.38 24.62
C ASN A 250 6.69 78.64 25.09
N THR A 251 7.61 77.71 24.83
CA THR A 251 9.00 77.85 25.28
C THR A 251 9.77 78.85 24.40
N ASN A 252 9.47 78.92 23.09
CA ASN A 252 10.00 79.99 22.24
C ASN A 252 9.44 81.36 22.66
N GLU A 253 8.16 81.45 22.99
CA GLU A 253 7.55 82.68 23.53
C GLU A 253 8.25 83.12 24.83
N ILE A 254 8.56 82.20 25.75
CA ILE A 254 9.32 82.50 26.97
C ILE A 254 10.72 83.05 26.63
N VAL A 255 11.40 82.48 25.63
CA VAL A 255 12.71 82.97 25.19
C VAL A 255 12.60 84.37 24.58
N ASP A 256 11.57 84.63 23.78
CA ASP A 256 11.36 85.93 23.14
C ASP A 256 10.97 87.01 24.16
N ILE A 257 10.08 86.69 25.11
CA ILE A 257 9.75 87.56 26.25
C ILE A 257 10.99 87.83 27.10
N GLY A 258 11.82 86.80 27.35
CA GLY A 258 13.08 86.94 28.06
C GLY A 258 14.05 87.89 27.36
N LYS A 259 14.12 87.90 26.03
CA LYS A 259 14.95 88.89 25.30
C LYS A 259 14.41 90.31 25.46
N LEU A 260 13.10 90.51 25.30
CA LEU A 260 12.47 91.82 25.45
C LEU A 260 12.69 92.39 26.86
N LEU A 261 12.47 91.59 27.90
CA LEU A 261 12.73 92.01 29.29
C LEU A 261 14.22 92.33 29.53
N SER A 262 15.14 91.64 28.86
CA SER A 262 16.58 91.93 28.94
C SER A 262 16.91 93.30 28.35
N GLU A 263 16.30 93.63 27.22
CA GLU A 263 16.43 94.95 26.58
C GLU A 263 15.83 96.06 27.44
N GLU A 264 14.64 95.84 28.04
CA GLU A 264 14.02 96.79 28.95
C GLU A 264 14.87 97.04 30.21
N LEU A 265 15.48 96.00 30.80
CA LEU A 265 16.39 96.16 31.94
C LEU A 265 17.61 97.02 31.64
N LEU A 266 18.15 96.94 30.42
CA LEU A 266 19.25 97.81 29.99
C LEU A 266 18.81 99.28 30.00
N THR A 267 17.57 99.57 29.58
CA THR A 267 17.02 100.94 29.63
C THR A 267 16.78 101.42 31.07
N ILE A 268 16.37 100.55 31.98
CA ILE A 268 16.22 100.87 33.41
C ILE A 268 17.58 101.19 34.02
N ARG A 269 18.61 100.42 33.67
CA ARG A 269 19.97 100.67 34.15
C ARG A 269 20.54 102.00 33.67
N THR A 270 20.36 102.35 32.38
CA THR A 270 20.83 103.65 31.87
C THR A 270 20.10 104.81 32.54
N ALA A 271 18.79 104.68 32.78
CA ALA A 271 18.02 105.67 33.54
C ALA A 271 18.53 105.80 35.00
N SER A 272 18.80 104.69 35.68
CA SER A 272 19.34 104.67 37.05
C SER A 272 20.74 105.32 37.15
N GLN A 273 21.59 105.09 36.15
CA GLN A 273 22.91 105.74 36.05
C GLN A 273 22.79 107.26 35.86
N LEU A 274 21.87 107.72 35.00
CA LEU A 274 21.59 109.14 34.82
C LEU A 274 21.05 109.79 36.10
N ILE A 275 20.17 109.11 36.84
CA ILE A 275 19.67 109.57 38.14
C ILE A 275 20.82 109.68 39.16
N THR A 276 21.75 108.73 39.14
CA THR A 276 22.93 108.74 40.02
C THR A 276 23.84 109.93 39.70
N GLU A 277 24.11 110.19 38.43
CA GLU A 277 24.91 111.34 37.97
C GLU A 277 24.26 112.67 38.34
N LEU A 278 22.96 112.81 38.07
CA LEU A 278 22.18 114.00 38.42
C LEU A 278 22.18 114.22 39.93
N SER A 279 22.03 113.16 40.73
CA SER A 279 22.03 113.25 42.19
C SER A 279 23.39 113.72 42.73
N HIS A 280 24.51 113.33 42.10
CA HIS A 280 25.83 113.86 42.45
C HIS A 280 25.97 115.35 42.12
N GLN A 281 25.48 115.79 40.96
CA GLN A 281 25.50 117.21 40.57
C GLN A 281 24.62 118.07 41.50
N VAL A 282 23.40 117.62 41.81
CA VAL A 282 22.49 118.32 42.72
C VAL A 282 23.06 118.38 44.14
N ARG A 283 23.72 117.30 44.62
CA ARG A 283 24.44 117.32 45.90
C ARG A 283 25.57 118.35 45.90
N HIS A 284 26.33 118.46 44.82
CA HIS A 284 27.39 119.46 44.70
C HIS A 284 26.83 120.90 44.70
N LEU A 285 25.75 121.13 43.96
CA LEU A 285 25.01 122.40 43.97
C LEU A 285 24.48 122.75 45.36
N ALA A 286 23.92 121.79 46.09
CA ALA A 286 23.41 122.00 47.44
C ALA A 286 24.53 122.39 48.42
N VAL A 287 25.71 121.76 48.31
CA VAL A 287 26.90 122.11 49.12
C VAL A 287 27.44 123.49 48.73
N GLN A 288 27.50 123.84 47.45
CA GLN A 288 27.88 125.18 47.00
C GLN A 288 26.91 126.25 47.51
N ALA A 289 25.59 125.99 47.43
CA ALA A 289 24.56 126.86 47.96
C ALA A 289 24.69 127.04 49.48
N ALA A 290 24.97 125.97 50.23
CA ALA A 290 25.23 126.05 51.68
C ALA A 290 26.47 126.90 52.01
N ILE A 291 27.56 126.78 51.23
CA ILE A 291 28.76 127.61 51.41
C ILE A 291 28.49 129.08 51.10
N ILE A 292 27.72 129.38 50.04
CA ILE A 292 27.35 130.76 49.67
C ILE A 292 26.44 131.37 50.75
N ALA A 293 25.44 130.61 51.22
CA ALA A 293 24.54 131.04 52.30
C ALA A 293 25.28 131.36 53.60
N ASN A 294 26.30 130.56 53.97
CA ASN A 294 27.14 130.83 55.15
C ASN A 294 28.12 131.99 54.98
N LYS A 295 28.50 132.35 53.74
CA LYS A 295 29.40 133.48 53.47
C LYS A 295 28.69 134.85 53.43
N SER A 296 27.38 134.90 53.24
CA SER A 296 26.62 136.15 53.05
C SER A 296 26.20 136.90 54.33
N GLY A 297 26.63 136.47 55.52
CA GLY A 297 26.64 137.27 56.77
C GLY A 297 25.29 137.82 57.28
N THR A 298 24.17 137.41 56.68
CA THR A 298 22.79 137.82 57.01
C THR A 298 22.02 136.57 57.44
N GLU A 299 21.17 136.68 58.48
CA GLU A 299 20.40 135.57 59.08
C GLU A 299 19.68 134.72 58.00
N LEU A 300 20.31 133.60 57.62
CA LEU A 300 19.82 132.66 56.60
C LEU A 300 19.80 131.23 57.16
N ASP A 301 19.49 131.06 58.46
CA ASP A 301 19.41 129.75 59.11
C ASP A 301 18.45 128.78 58.39
N GLY A 302 17.35 129.29 57.81
CA GLY A 302 16.40 128.50 57.04
C GLY A 302 16.98 127.90 55.74
N PHE A 303 17.96 128.54 55.12
CA PHE A 303 18.59 128.03 53.88
C PHE A 303 19.60 126.90 54.15
N SER A 304 20.26 126.92 55.31
CA SER A 304 21.08 125.78 55.78
C SER A 304 20.21 124.53 55.98
N GLN A 305 19.01 124.70 56.54
CA GLN A 305 18.06 123.62 56.71
C GLN A 305 17.53 123.06 55.37
N ILE A 306 17.20 123.93 54.40
CA ILE A 306 16.78 123.50 53.05
C ILE A 306 17.91 122.75 52.31
N THR A 307 19.14 123.26 52.36
CA THR A 307 20.28 122.61 51.70
C THR A 307 20.68 121.28 52.36
N SER A 308 20.55 121.18 53.69
CA SER A 308 20.70 119.92 54.42
C SER A 308 19.62 118.90 54.02
N GLU A 309 18.36 119.34 53.92
CA GLU A 309 17.26 118.46 53.51
C GLU A 309 17.39 118.02 52.03
N ILE A 310 17.86 118.89 51.13
CA ILE A 310 18.23 118.52 49.74
C ILE A 310 19.35 117.49 49.73
N GLY A 311 20.40 117.68 50.54
CA GLY A 311 21.50 116.72 50.66
C GLY A 311 21.03 115.34 51.17
N LYS A 312 20.12 115.33 52.15
CA LYS A 312 19.50 114.12 52.68
C LYS A 312 18.64 113.40 51.64
N LEU A 313 17.79 114.13 50.91
CA LEU A 313 17.00 113.60 49.79
C LEU A 313 17.89 113.03 48.69
N MET A 314 18.98 113.73 48.31
CA MET A 314 19.93 113.22 47.31
C MET A 314 20.64 111.95 47.79
N SER A 315 20.97 111.86 49.09
CA SER A 315 21.54 110.64 49.65
C SER A 315 20.55 109.47 49.59
N GLN A 316 19.26 109.72 49.85
CA GLN A 316 18.20 108.73 49.71
C GLN A 316 17.97 108.33 48.25
N THR A 317 18.04 109.27 47.30
CA THR A 317 17.94 108.99 45.85
C THR A 317 19.13 108.18 45.35
N LEU A 318 20.35 108.48 45.80
CA LEU A 318 21.54 107.68 45.48
C LEU A 318 21.44 106.25 46.04
N GLU A 319 20.92 106.09 47.26
CA GLU A 319 20.69 104.78 47.85
C GLU A 319 19.61 103.99 47.09
N ALA A 320 18.52 104.65 46.69
CA ALA A 320 17.45 104.05 45.87
C ALA A 320 17.95 103.65 44.47
N GLY A 321 18.79 104.49 43.84
CA GLY A 321 19.45 104.16 42.57
C GLY A 321 20.35 102.93 42.68
N ARG A 322 21.18 102.84 43.73
CA ARG A 322 22.01 101.64 43.98
C ARG A 322 21.18 100.38 44.21
N LYS A 323 20.06 100.46 44.94
CA LYS A 323 19.12 99.33 45.10
C LYS A 323 18.48 98.92 43.77
N THR A 324 18.14 99.90 42.93
CA THR A 324 17.56 99.66 41.60
C THR A 324 18.55 98.96 40.68
N ASP A 325 19.83 99.38 40.68
CA ASP A 325 20.90 98.71 39.92
C ASP A 325 21.13 97.27 40.41
N GLN A 326 21.15 97.05 41.73
CA GLN A 326 21.29 95.72 42.31
C GLN A 326 20.14 94.79 41.92
N ILE A 327 18.89 95.27 41.96
CA ILE A 327 17.72 94.50 41.55
C ILE A 327 17.75 94.23 40.05
N ALA A 328 18.15 95.20 39.22
CA ALA A 328 18.29 95.02 37.79
C ALA A 328 19.36 93.96 37.42
N ASP A 329 20.49 93.95 38.13
CA ASP A 329 21.55 92.96 37.96
C ASP A 329 21.11 91.55 38.41
N GLU A 330 20.41 91.44 39.55
CA GLU A 330 19.85 90.17 40.01
C GLU A 330 18.77 89.65 39.04
N PHE A 331 17.88 90.52 38.57
CA PHE A 331 16.80 90.17 37.66
C PHE A 331 17.36 89.74 36.30
N ARG A 332 18.43 90.38 35.79
CA ARG A 332 19.15 89.95 34.59
C ARG A 332 19.69 88.53 34.71
N LEU A 333 20.32 88.20 35.84
CA LEU A 333 20.89 86.86 36.07
C LEU A 333 19.80 85.78 36.12
N ARG A 334 18.67 86.07 36.78
CA ARG A 334 17.49 85.18 36.78
C ARG A 334 16.85 85.02 35.39
N LEU A 335 16.87 86.08 34.57
CA LEU A 335 16.37 86.04 33.19
C LEU A 335 17.26 85.20 32.27
N GLU A 336 18.57 85.28 32.46
CA GLU A 336 19.57 84.45 31.78
C GLU A 336 19.35 82.97 32.12
N GLU A 337 19.16 82.64 33.39
CA GLU A 337 18.81 81.28 33.83
C GLU A 337 17.45 80.80 33.27
N LEU A 338 16.43 81.66 33.23
CA LEU A 338 15.11 81.35 32.66
C LEU A 338 15.19 81.06 31.16
N THR A 339 15.92 81.89 30.40
CA THR A 339 16.10 81.70 28.96
C THR A 339 16.95 80.48 28.63
N GLU A 340 17.98 80.18 29.42
CA GLU A 340 18.77 78.95 29.29
C GLU A 340 17.91 77.70 29.58
N SER A 341 17.13 77.73 30.67
CA SER A 341 16.20 76.65 31.03
C SER A 341 15.15 76.42 29.94
N ALA A 342 14.56 77.50 29.41
CA ALA A 342 13.63 77.44 28.28
C ALA A 342 14.31 76.85 27.01
N GLN A 343 15.51 77.30 26.65
CA GLN A 343 16.24 76.73 25.51
C GLN A 343 16.56 75.24 25.68
N SER A 344 16.90 74.82 26.90
CA SER A 344 17.08 73.41 27.25
C SER A 344 15.77 72.63 27.09
N GLY A 345 14.66 73.19 27.58
CA GLY A 345 13.30 72.65 27.38
C GLY A 345 12.95 72.47 25.91
N THR A 346 13.26 73.45 25.06
CA THR A 346 13.06 73.37 23.61
C THR A 346 13.91 72.27 22.96
N LYS A 347 15.17 72.09 23.39
CA LYS A 347 16.04 71.01 22.90
C LYS A 347 15.47 69.64 23.27
N VAL A 348 15.01 69.47 24.51
CA VAL A 348 14.39 68.21 24.98
C VAL A 348 13.10 67.93 24.20
N ALA A 349 12.22 68.92 24.04
CA ALA A 349 10.98 68.79 23.29
C ALA A 349 11.21 68.40 21.81
N ARG A 350 12.18 69.03 21.14
CA ARG A 350 12.58 68.67 19.76
C ARG A 350 13.13 67.25 19.66
N SER A 351 13.93 66.81 20.63
CA SER A 351 14.42 65.43 20.71
C SER A 351 13.27 64.43 20.87
N LEU A 352 12.26 64.78 21.67
CA LEU A 352 11.04 63.99 21.85
C LEU A 352 10.24 63.85 20.54
N ILE A 353 10.09 64.94 19.78
CA ILE A 353 9.44 64.90 18.45
C ILE A 353 10.14 63.92 17.51
N ARG A 354 11.48 63.90 17.50
CA ARG A 354 12.25 62.96 16.66
C ARG A 354 12.00 61.52 17.09
N LYS A 355 12.06 61.23 18.40
CA LYS A 355 11.80 59.89 18.94
C LYS A 355 10.38 59.40 18.67
N ILE A 356 9.39 60.29 18.72
CA ILE A 356 7.99 59.97 18.39
C ILE A 356 7.87 59.58 16.91
N LYS A 357 8.53 60.31 15.99
CA LYS A 357 8.54 59.95 14.56
C LYS A 357 9.23 58.62 14.29
N GLU A 358 10.36 58.36 14.94
CA GLU A 358 11.07 57.08 14.84
C GLU A 358 10.16 55.94 15.32
N ALA A 359 9.51 56.10 16.48
CA ALA A 359 8.55 55.12 17.00
C ALA A 359 7.34 54.92 16.08
N GLU A 360 6.82 55.96 15.43
CA GLU A 360 5.70 55.85 14.48
C GLU A 360 6.08 55.02 13.25
N ILE A 361 7.32 55.15 12.75
CA ILE A 361 7.83 54.34 11.62
C ILE A 361 7.99 52.87 12.03
N GLU A 362 8.59 52.61 13.20
CA GLU A 362 8.72 51.24 13.73
C GLU A 362 7.35 50.59 13.96
N PHE A 363 6.39 51.36 14.48
CA PHE A 363 5.02 50.88 14.69
C PHE A 363 4.30 50.57 13.38
N ALA A 364 4.49 51.40 12.35
CA ALA A 364 3.93 51.15 11.02
C ALA A 364 4.51 49.88 10.36
N GLN A 365 5.79 49.59 10.58
CA GLN A 365 6.42 48.36 10.09
C GLN A 365 5.86 47.10 10.77
N ILE A 366 5.62 47.15 12.09
CA ILE A 366 5.00 46.03 12.83
C ILE A 366 3.63 45.70 12.26
N ILE A 367 2.81 46.72 11.96
CA ILE A 367 1.48 46.54 11.37
C ILE A 367 1.56 45.94 9.96
N GLN A 368 2.54 46.36 9.15
CA GLN A 368 2.74 45.87 7.79
C GLN A 368 3.18 44.40 7.76
N ILE A 369 4.01 43.98 8.73
CA ILE A 369 4.39 42.57 8.90
C ILE A 369 3.18 41.73 9.31
N GLU A 370 2.34 42.21 10.24
CA GLU A 370 1.09 41.53 10.60
C GLU A 370 0.15 41.36 9.40
N THR A 371 0.02 42.37 8.52
CA THR A 371 -0.82 42.26 7.33
C THR A 371 -0.25 41.32 6.26
N CYS A 372 1.08 41.25 6.13
CA CYS A 372 1.75 40.38 5.16
C CYS A 372 1.72 38.90 5.56
N VAL A 373 1.95 38.60 6.84
CA VAL A 373 1.90 37.21 7.35
C VAL A 373 0.50 36.61 7.18
N ILE A 374 -0.55 37.42 7.35
CA ILE A 374 -1.93 36.97 7.26
C ILE A 374 -2.35 36.77 5.79
N ASN A 375 -2.08 37.73 4.90
CA ASN A 375 -2.45 37.58 3.48
C ASN A 375 -1.64 36.50 2.75
N GLY A 376 -0.40 36.22 3.19
CA GLY A 376 0.41 35.12 2.65
C GLY A 376 -0.01 33.72 3.12
N THR A 377 -0.82 33.60 4.18
CA THR A 377 -1.33 32.30 4.67
C THR A 377 -2.83 32.10 4.50
N THR A 378 -3.63 33.13 4.16
CA THR A 378 -5.07 32.97 3.96
C THR A 378 -5.48 32.62 2.53
N ASP A 379 -4.67 32.91 1.51
CA ASP A 379 -5.04 32.63 0.10
C ASP A 379 -4.67 31.21 -0.40
N ASN A 380 -4.05 30.36 0.44
CA ASN A 380 -3.66 29.00 0.04
C ASN A 380 -4.07 27.90 1.04
N LEU A 381 -5.01 28.20 1.95
CA LEU A 381 -5.59 27.21 2.87
C LEU A 381 -7.12 27.14 2.79
N GLU A 382 -7.71 27.61 1.69
CA GLU A 382 -8.75 26.79 1.05
C GLU A 382 -8.02 25.60 0.44
N ILE A 383 -7.71 24.60 1.27
CA ILE A 383 -7.53 23.24 0.75
C ILE A 383 -8.87 22.97 0.07
N PRO A 384 -8.89 22.83 -1.27
CA PRO A 384 -10.10 22.50 -1.97
C PRO A 384 -10.77 21.33 -1.25
N ILE A 385 -12.08 21.41 -1.07
CA ILE A 385 -12.93 20.25 -0.77
C ILE A 385 -12.95 19.30 -1.99
N GLU A 386 -12.06 19.49 -2.97
CA GLU A 386 -11.83 18.56 -4.06
C GLU A 386 -11.11 17.32 -3.52
N GLU A 387 -11.95 16.30 -3.37
CA GLU A 387 -11.59 14.91 -3.19
C GLU A 387 -10.98 14.62 -1.82
N MET A 388 -11.85 14.13 -0.92
CA MET A 388 -11.48 12.94 -0.18
C MET A 388 -10.63 12.07 -1.11
N PRO A 389 -9.38 11.70 -0.77
CA PRO A 389 -8.84 10.50 -1.35
C PRO A 389 -9.75 9.41 -0.78
N GLU A 390 -10.80 9.08 -1.53
CA GLU A 390 -11.48 7.81 -1.45
C GLU A 390 -10.36 6.80 -1.29
N ALA A 391 -10.25 6.27 -0.07
CA ALA A 391 -9.20 5.37 0.36
C ALA A 391 -8.90 4.46 -0.82
N PRO A 392 -7.71 4.53 -1.44
CA PRO A 392 -7.51 4.31 -2.87
C PRO A 392 -8.49 3.24 -3.29
N GLN A 393 -9.60 3.64 -3.92
CA GLN A 393 -10.75 2.75 -4.11
C GLN A 393 -10.27 1.45 -4.74
N GLU A 394 -9.23 1.55 -5.57
CA GLU A 394 -8.44 0.46 -6.10
C GLU A 394 -7.93 -0.56 -5.05
N LEU A 395 -7.43 -0.16 -3.89
CA LEU A 395 -6.99 -1.03 -2.79
C LEU A 395 -8.17 -1.65 -2.03
N VAL A 396 -9.22 -0.89 -1.71
CA VAL A 396 -10.43 -1.44 -1.04
C VAL A 396 -11.18 -2.37 -1.99
N GLU A 397 -11.21 -2.05 -3.28
CA GLU A 397 -11.82 -2.83 -4.35
C GLU A 397 -10.94 -4.04 -4.71
N LYS A 398 -9.61 -3.94 -4.71
CA LYS A 398 -8.71 -5.10 -4.82
C LYS A 398 -8.82 -6.03 -3.62
N ILE A 399 -8.95 -5.50 -2.40
CA ILE A 399 -9.18 -6.30 -1.19
C ILE A 399 -10.57 -6.95 -1.24
N SER A 400 -11.61 -6.24 -1.68
CA SER A 400 -12.96 -6.79 -1.83
C SER A 400 -13.03 -7.83 -2.95
N ARG A 401 -12.34 -7.63 -4.08
CA ARG A 401 -12.18 -8.62 -5.16
C ARG A 401 -11.40 -9.84 -4.66
N ALA A 402 -10.35 -9.64 -3.88
CA ALA A 402 -9.59 -10.73 -3.26
C ALA A 402 -10.42 -11.49 -2.22
N GLU A 403 -11.24 -10.82 -1.40
CA GLU A 403 -12.16 -11.45 -0.45
C GLU A 403 -13.30 -12.20 -1.15
N LYS A 404 -13.77 -11.68 -2.30
CA LYS A 404 -14.75 -12.34 -3.16
C LYS A 404 -14.16 -13.58 -3.82
N THR A 405 -12.95 -13.51 -4.39
CA THR A 405 -12.28 -14.69 -4.97
C THR A 405 -11.89 -15.69 -3.90
N LEU A 406 -11.51 -15.27 -2.69
CA LEU A 406 -11.23 -16.17 -1.57
C LEU A 406 -12.52 -16.83 -1.06
N SER A 407 -13.65 -16.12 -1.05
CA SER A 407 -14.97 -16.68 -0.72
C SER A 407 -15.50 -17.61 -1.81
N GLU A 408 -15.31 -17.29 -3.09
CA GLU A 408 -15.63 -18.16 -4.22
C GLU A 408 -14.74 -19.41 -4.23
N LEU A 409 -13.45 -19.29 -3.88
CA LEU A 409 -12.55 -20.43 -3.68
C LEU A 409 -12.97 -21.27 -2.47
N LYS A 410 -13.39 -20.62 -1.37
CA LYS A 410 -13.88 -21.31 -0.17
C LYS A 410 -15.22 -22.02 -0.41
N GLU A 411 -16.11 -21.42 -1.21
CA GLU A 411 -17.35 -22.03 -1.70
C GLU A 411 -17.07 -23.15 -2.69
N LEU A 412 -16.11 -23.00 -3.61
CA LEU A 412 -15.67 -24.08 -4.51
C LEU A 412 -14.99 -25.24 -3.78
N VAL A 413 -14.36 -24.98 -2.63
CA VAL A 413 -13.82 -26.00 -1.74
C VAL A 413 -14.93 -26.67 -0.92
N LYS A 414 -15.97 -25.93 -0.50
CA LYS A 414 -17.17 -26.48 0.16
C LYS A 414 -18.04 -27.32 -0.80
N TYR A 415 -18.25 -26.87 -2.04
CA TYR A 415 -18.96 -27.59 -3.11
C TYR A 415 -18.16 -28.77 -3.69
N LYS A 416 -16.89 -28.94 -3.28
CA LYS A 416 -16.04 -30.10 -3.60
C LYS A 416 -16.05 -31.19 -2.53
N GLU A 417 -16.98 -31.15 -1.57
CA GLU A 417 -17.36 -32.37 -0.85
C GLU A 417 -18.06 -33.35 -1.83
N SER A 418 -17.21 -34.19 -2.41
CA SER A 418 -17.34 -35.64 -2.60
C SER A 418 -18.49 -36.24 -3.44
N VAL A 419 -19.54 -35.51 -3.82
CA VAL A 419 -20.69 -36.13 -4.54
C VAL A 419 -20.63 -35.98 -6.07
N PRO A 420 -20.37 -34.79 -6.67
CA PRO A 420 -20.52 -34.63 -8.12
C PRO A 420 -19.40 -35.30 -8.93
N LEU A 421 -18.20 -35.45 -8.35
CA LEU A 421 -17.06 -36.09 -9.03
C LEU A 421 -17.20 -37.61 -9.04
N VAL A 422 -17.73 -38.19 -7.96
CA VAL A 422 -18.06 -39.63 -7.89
C VAL A 422 -19.21 -39.95 -8.84
N GLU A 423 -20.24 -39.09 -8.93
CA GLU A 423 -21.34 -39.24 -9.88
C GLU A 423 -20.88 -39.12 -11.35
N LYS A 424 -19.98 -38.17 -11.65
CA LYS A 424 -19.40 -38.02 -13.00
C LYS A 424 -18.48 -39.17 -13.38
N ILE A 425 -17.68 -39.71 -12.45
CA ILE A 425 -16.85 -40.90 -12.68
C ILE A 425 -17.74 -42.14 -12.86
N LYS A 426 -18.82 -42.27 -12.09
CA LYS A 426 -19.80 -43.36 -12.22
C LYS A 426 -20.55 -43.30 -13.56
N ARG A 427 -20.99 -42.12 -14.00
CA ARG A 427 -21.59 -41.91 -15.33
C ARG A 427 -20.60 -42.13 -16.47
N ALA A 428 -19.33 -41.72 -16.32
CA ALA A 428 -18.30 -41.98 -17.33
C ALA A 428 -17.99 -43.48 -17.45
N LEU A 429 -17.99 -44.22 -16.33
CA LEU A 429 -17.83 -45.69 -16.33
C LEU A 429 -19.06 -46.42 -16.90
N GLU A 430 -20.28 -45.96 -16.60
CA GLU A 430 -21.52 -46.51 -17.19
C GLU A 430 -21.64 -46.22 -18.69
N HIS A 431 -21.20 -45.04 -19.14
CA HIS A 431 -21.24 -44.70 -20.56
C HIS A 431 -20.20 -45.51 -21.34
N HIS A 432 -19.00 -45.71 -20.79
CA HIS A 432 -17.95 -46.52 -21.43
C HIS A 432 -18.30 -48.02 -21.50
N ASN A 433 -19.12 -48.53 -20.58
CA ASN A 433 -19.67 -49.89 -20.66
C ASN A 433 -20.82 -50.03 -21.67
N LYS A 434 -21.57 -48.96 -21.98
CA LYS A 434 -22.61 -49.00 -23.03
C LYS A 434 -22.07 -48.83 -24.45
N THR A 435 -20.96 -48.13 -24.66
CA THR A 435 -20.35 -47.99 -25.99
C THR A 435 -19.53 -49.22 -26.44
N LYS A 436 -19.37 -50.23 -25.57
CA LYS A 436 -18.70 -51.50 -25.88
C LYS A 436 -19.67 -52.66 -26.20
N VAL A 437 -20.97 -52.40 -26.29
CA VAL A 437 -22.00 -53.41 -26.65
C VAL A 437 -22.73 -53.01 -27.95
N LYS A 438 -22.05 -52.35 -28.88
CA LYS A 438 -22.53 -52.19 -30.25
C LYS A 438 -21.48 -52.62 -31.24
#